data_AF-A0A8B9F2Y8-F1
#
_entry.id   AF-A0A8B9F2Y8-F1
#
_cell.length_a   1.000
_cell.length_b   1.000
_cell.length_c   1.000
_cell.angle_alpha   90.00
_cell.angle_beta   90.00
_cell.angle_gamma   90.00
#
_symmetry.space_group_name_H-M   'P 1'
#
loop_
_entity.id
_entity.type
_entity.pdbx_description
1 polymer ?
#
loop_
_entity_poly.entity_id
_entity_poly.type
_entity_poly.pdbx_seq_one_letter_code
_entity_poly.pdbx_strand_id
1 'polypeptide(L)'
;LLSPASPQASGPVPAAPQPAPSFAEVLRLVQSGQEPPGVRRPQASPTGDTPTASRLPPPAKPWEGRPLEPALTRGPQHGSAHR
;
A
#
# COMPACT_ATOMS: atom_id res chain seq x y z
N LEU A 1 -24.77 46.73 25.51
CA LEU A 1 -24.25 46.69 24.12
C LEU A 1 -24.04 45.21 23.78
N LEU A 2 -24.77 44.72 22.77
CA LEU A 2 -24.89 43.31 22.41
C LEU A 2 -23.59 42.81 21.75
N SER A 3 -23.03 41.69 22.22
CA SER A 3 -21.88 41.03 21.58
C SER A 3 -22.26 40.49 20.20
N PRO A 4 -21.40 40.59 19.17
CA PRO A 4 -21.69 39.99 17.87
C PRO A 4 -21.61 38.47 17.99
N ALA A 5 -22.64 37.78 17.51
CA ALA A 5 -22.69 36.33 17.42
C ALA A 5 -21.58 35.82 16.49
N SER A 6 -20.77 34.89 16.97
CA SER A 6 -19.85 34.12 16.12
C SER A 6 -20.65 33.34 15.08
N PRO A 7 -20.30 33.40 13.79
CA PRO A 7 -20.89 32.50 12.81
C PRO A 7 -20.43 31.08 13.16
N GLN A 8 -21.37 30.21 13.55
CA GLN A 8 -21.11 28.78 13.59
C GLN A 8 -20.68 28.38 12.18
N ALA A 9 -19.42 27.96 12.05
CA ALA A 9 -18.95 27.23 10.89
C ALA A 9 -19.79 25.95 10.82
N SER A 10 -20.81 25.97 9.95
CA SER A 10 -21.56 24.78 9.57
C SER A 10 -20.60 23.89 8.78
N GLY A 11 -19.75 23.16 9.50
CA GLY A 11 -18.97 22.07 8.92
C GLY A 11 -19.94 20.99 8.45
N PRO A 12 -19.62 20.25 7.36
CA PRO A 12 -20.48 19.17 6.89
C PRO A 12 -20.70 18.17 8.03
N VAL A 13 -21.96 17.94 8.37
CA VAL A 13 -22.39 16.87 9.28
C VAL A 13 -21.84 15.56 8.72
N PRO A 14 -21.13 14.74 9.51
CA PRO A 14 -20.64 13.45 9.02
C PRO A 14 -21.85 12.59 8.63
N ALA A 15 -21.99 12.32 7.32
CA ALA A 15 -23.03 11.47 6.79
C ALA A 15 -22.90 10.06 7.38
N ALA A 16 -24.04 9.40 7.64
CA ALA A 16 -24.08 8.03 8.11
C ALA A 16 -23.24 7.11 7.20
N PRO A 17 -22.52 6.11 7.73
CA PRO A 17 -21.67 5.24 6.94
C PRO A 17 -22.47 4.57 5.82
N GLN A 18 -22.16 4.92 4.57
CA GLN A 18 -22.73 4.22 3.42
C GLN A 18 -21.97 2.90 3.22
N PRO A 19 -22.65 1.82 2.79
CA PRO A 19 -21.97 0.57 2.47
C PRO A 19 -20.91 0.80 1.38
N ALA A 20 -19.75 0.18 1.56
CA ALA A 20 -18.67 0.28 0.57
C ALA A 20 -19.07 -0.43 -0.74
N PRO A 21 -18.67 0.10 -1.91
CA PRO A 21 -18.96 -0.53 -3.19
C PRO A 21 -18.25 -1.88 -3.31
N SER A 22 -18.85 -2.78 -4.08
CA SER A 22 -18.21 -4.02 -4.49
C SER A 22 -17.03 -3.76 -5.44
N PHE A 23 -16.15 -4.75 -5.59
CA PHE A 23 -14.99 -4.65 -6.48
C PHE A 23 -15.39 -4.39 -7.95
N ALA A 24 -16.45 -5.04 -8.42
CA ALA A 24 -16.94 -4.86 -9.79
C ALA A 24 -17.40 -3.41 -10.04
N GLU A 25 -18.04 -2.79 -9.05
CA GLU A 25 -18.48 -1.39 -9.13
C GLU A 25 -17.29 -0.43 -9.14
N VAL A 26 -16.30 -0.66 -8.28
CA VAL A 26 -15.04 0.11 -8.29
C VAL A 26 -14.37 0.03 -9.66
N LEU A 27 -14.25 -1.17 -10.23
CA LEU A 27 -13.67 -1.34 -11.56
C LEU A 27 -14.44 -0.60 -12.65
N ARG A 28 -15.77 -0.60 -12.60
CA ARG A 28 -16.59 0.13 -13.59
C ARG A 28 -16.36 1.64 -13.50
N LEU A 29 -16.26 2.20 -12.29
CA LEU A 29 -15.95 3.62 -12.08
C LEU A 29 -14.57 3.98 -12.66
N VAL A 30 -13.55 3.17 -12.36
CA VAL A 30 -12.20 3.40 -12.90
C VAL A 30 -12.18 3.33 -14.43
N GLN A 31 -12.86 2.35 -15.03
CA GLN A 31 -12.93 2.21 -16.49
C GLN A 31 -13.70 3.35 -17.16
N SER A 32 -14.67 3.95 -16.49
CA SER A 32 -15.40 5.13 -17.00
C SER A 32 -14.69 6.45 -16.70
N GLY A 33 -13.49 6.41 -16.08
CA GLY A 33 -12.73 7.61 -15.70
C GLY A 33 -13.29 8.35 -14.48
N GLN A 34 -14.21 7.72 -13.74
CA GLN A 34 -14.77 8.28 -12.51
C GLN A 34 -13.97 7.84 -11.28
N GLU A 35 -13.83 8.74 -10.31
CA GLU A 35 -13.15 8.47 -9.05
C GLU A 35 -14.03 7.58 -8.14
N PRO A 36 -13.52 6.44 -7.64
CA PRO A 36 -14.23 5.64 -6.64
C PRO A 36 -14.43 6.38 -5.31
N PRO A 37 -15.49 6.06 -4.55
CA PRO A 37 -15.70 6.67 -3.24
C PRO A 37 -14.56 6.33 -2.27
N GLY A 38 -14.19 7.30 -1.44
CA GLY A 38 -13.13 7.14 -0.43
C GLY A 38 -11.71 7.40 -0.95
N VAL A 39 -11.53 7.73 -2.23
CA VAL A 39 -10.23 8.16 -2.74
C VAL A 39 -9.82 9.48 -2.08
N ARG A 40 -8.65 9.48 -1.44
CA ARG A 40 -8.01 10.68 -0.91
C ARG A 40 -6.90 11.09 -1.85
N ARG A 41 -6.85 12.37 -2.19
CA ARG A 41 -5.74 13.01 -2.92
C ARG A 41 -4.95 13.86 -1.93
N PRO A 42 -3.88 13.32 -1.31
CA PRO A 42 -3.05 14.11 -0.42
C PRO A 42 -2.45 15.27 -1.22
N GLN A 43 -2.54 16.48 -0.66
CA GLN A 43 -1.79 17.62 -1.17
C GLN A 43 -0.33 17.44 -0.75
N ALA A 44 0.41 16.69 -1.56
CA ALA A 44 1.83 16.48 -1.36
C ALA A 44 2.61 17.37 -2.34
N SER A 45 3.60 18.08 -1.82
CA SER A 45 4.58 18.80 -2.61
C SER A 45 5.96 18.18 -2.37
N PRO A 46 6.82 18.08 -3.40
CA PRO A 46 8.20 17.67 -3.19
C PRO A 46 8.85 18.64 -2.20
N THR A 47 9.47 18.11 -1.14
CA THR A 47 10.19 18.94 -0.16
C THR A 47 11.51 19.46 -0.73
N GLY A 48 12.06 18.81 -1.76
CA GLY A 48 13.33 19.17 -2.40
C GLY A 48 14.58 18.75 -1.62
N ASP A 49 14.42 18.20 -0.42
CA ASP A 49 15.51 17.66 0.40
C ASP A 49 16.08 16.35 -0.17
N THR A 50 17.31 16.04 0.23
CA THR A 50 17.92 14.73 -0.08
C THR A 50 17.19 13.64 0.71
N PRO A 51 16.77 12.52 0.06
CA PRO A 51 16.11 11.43 0.77
C PRO A 51 17.03 10.88 1.85
N THR A 52 16.54 10.83 3.09
CA THR A 52 17.27 10.18 4.18
C THR A 52 17.21 8.67 3.97
N ALA A 53 18.37 8.04 3.81
CA ALA A 53 18.45 6.58 3.71
C ALA A 53 17.90 5.93 4.98
N SER A 54 17.04 4.91 4.82
CA SER A 54 16.56 4.12 5.95
C SER A 54 17.75 3.44 6.63
N ARG A 55 17.83 3.56 7.96
CA ARG A 55 18.78 2.83 8.81
C ARG A 55 18.18 1.55 9.40
N LEU A 56 16.89 1.30 9.14
CA LEU A 56 16.20 0.12 9.64
C LEU A 56 16.46 -1.08 8.72
N PRO A 57 16.62 -2.29 9.30
CA PRO A 57 16.69 -3.50 8.50
C PRO A 57 15.38 -3.69 7.72
N PRO A 58 15.44 -4.16 6.47
CA PRO A 58 14.23 -4.51 5.73
C PRO A 58 13.43 -5.58 6.49
N PRO A 59 12.09 -5.45 6.58
CA PRO A 59 11.27 -6.52 7.11
C PRO A 59 11.40 -7.76 6.22
N ALA A 60 11.42 -8.94 6.85
CA ALA A 60 11.46 -10.19 6.12
C ALA A 60 10.21 -10.31 5.23
N LYS A 61 10.41 -10.74 3.98
CA LYS A 61 9.30 -11.04 3.08
C LYS A 61 8.61 -12.31 3.57
N PRO A 62 7.28 -12.43 3.41
CA PRO A 62 6.52 -13.58 3.91
C PRO A 62 6.93 -14.93 3.28
N TRP A 63 7.66 -14.91 2.16
CA TRP A 63 8.18 -16.12 1.51
C TRP A 63 9.61 -16.52 1.91
N GLU A 64 10.32 -15.71 2.70
CA GLU A 64 11.72 -15.98 3.11
C GLU A 64 11.83 -17.05 4.21
N GLY A 65 10.72 -17.37 4.89
CA GLY A 65 10.65 -18.44 5.89
C GLY A 65 10.23 -19.80 5.33
N ARG A 66 10.13 -19.98 4.01
CA ARG A 66 9.81 -21.31 3.46
C ARG A 66 11.01 -22.24 3.64
N PRO A 67 10.82 -23.44 4.23
CA PRO A 67 11.84 -24.47 4.19
C PRO A 67 12.25 -24.68 2.74
N LEU A 68 13.55 -24.58 2.47
CA LEU A 68 14.10 -25.09 1.22
C LEU A 68 13.85 -26.60 1.25
N GLU A 69 12.92 -27.07 0.44
CA GLU A 69 12.76 -28.50 0.16
C GLU A 69 14.17 -29.09 -0.06
N PRO A 70 14.53 -30.19 0.64
CA PRO A 70 15.88 -30.70 0.57
C PRO A 70 16.18 -31.01 -0.89
N ALA A 71 17.14 -30.27 -1.45
CA ALA A 71 17.67 -30.54 -2.77
C ALA A 71 17.99 -32.03 -2.82
N LEU A 72 17.24 -32.77 -3.64
CA LEU A 72 17.46 -34.19 -3.87
C LEU A 72 18.96 -34.35 -4.09
N THR A 73 19.59 -35.00 -3.12
CA THR A 73 21.02 -35.27 -3.11
C THR A 73 21.31 -36.06 -4.39
N ARG A 74 21.76 -35.36 -5.42
CA ARG A 74 22.46 -36.00 -6.53
C ARG A 74 23.82 -36.36 -5.98
N GLY A 75 23.89 -37.59 -5.45
CA GLY A 75 25.09 -38.18 -4.89
C GLY A 75 26.26 -38.22 -5.90
N PRO A 76 27.47 -38.52 -5.41
CA PRO A 76 28.71 -38.35 -6.15
C PRO A 76 28.84 -39.41 -7.24
N GLN A 77 28.68 -39.04 -8.51
CA GLN A 77 29.02 -39.92 -9.62
C GLN A 77 30.47 -39.65 -10.06
N HIS A 78 31.33 -40.48 -9.50
CA HIS A 78 32.72 -40.74 -9.86
C HIS A 78 32.91 -40.93 -11.37
N GLY A 79 33.99 -40.35 -11.90
CA GLY A 79 34.42 -40.54 -13.28
C GLY A 79 35.73 -39.81 -13.57
N SER A 80 36.79 -40.16 -12.83
CA SER A 80 38.16 -39.85 -13.24
C SER A 80 38.42 -40.42 -14.64
N ALA A 81 38.89 -39.59 -15.56
CA ALA A 81 39.70 -40.03 -16.67
C ALA A 81 40.82 -39.03 -16.89
N HIS A 82 42.01 -39.47 -16.46
CA HIS A 82 43.30 -38.89 -16.80
C HIS A 82 43.52 -38.98 -18.31
N ARG A 83 43.90 -37.87 -18.94
CA ARG A 83 45.23 -37.60 -19.52
C ARG A 83 45.13 -36.44 -20.51
#